data_AF-A0A7X6UQD9-F1
#
_entry.id   AF-A0A7X6UQD9-F1
#
_cell.length_a   1.000
_cell.length_b   1.000
_cell.length_c   1.000
_cell.angle_alpha   90.00
_cell.angle_beta   90.00
_cell.angle_gamma   90.00
#
_symmetry.space_group_name_H-M   'P 1'
#
loop_
_entity.id
_entity.type
_entity.pdbx_description
1 polymer ?
#
loop_
_entity_poly.entity_id
_entity_poly.type
_entity_poly.pdbx_seq_one_letter_code
_entity_poly.pdbx_strand_id
1 'polypeptide(L)'
;ANPKFAEASVVLIVGANDVVNPAANTAEGTPIYGMPILDVTPAPSIIICNLNTDPGYAGVNNPLFDDEKVMLLLGDAAVKIGELVAALVTDSE
;
A
#
# COMPACT_ATOMS: atom_id res chain seq x y z
N ALA A 1 14.35 1.03 -7.19
CA ALA A 1 12.91 1.33 -7.34
C ALA A 1 12.54 2.62 -6.62
N ASN A 2 12.89 2.77 -5.33
CA ASN A 2 12.45 3.89 -4.48
C ASN A 2 12.52 5.31 -5.10
N PRO A 3 13.61 5.74 -5.77
CA PRO A 3 13.63 7.08 -6.37
C PRO A 3 12.53 7.34 -7.39
N LYS A 4 11.98 6.29 -8.03
CA LYS A 4 10.93 6.41 -9.04
C LYS A 4 9.53 6.65 -8.45
N PHE A 5 9.31 6.40 -7.16
CA PHE A 5 7.99 6.64 -6.55
C PHE A 5 7.65 8.14 -6.49
N ALA A 6 8.65 9.01 -6.44
CA ALA A 6 8.44 10.46 -6.54
C ALA A 6 7.98 10.91 -7.95
N GLU A 7 8.21 10.09 -8.97
CA GLU A 7 7.76 10.34 -10.35
C GLU A 7 6.38 9.72 -10.64
N ALA A 8 5.92 8.80 -9.78
CA ALA A 8 4.65 8.10 -9.95
C ALA A 8 3.50 8.96 -9.43
N SER A 9 2.49 9.23 -10.28
CA SER A 9 1.28 9.93 -9.85
C SER A 9 0.40 9.09 -8.93
N VAL A 10 0.38 7.78 -9.14
CA VAL A 10 -0.41 6.83 -8.34
C VAL A 10 0.43 5.58 -8.08
N VAL A 11 0.43 5.09 -6.85
CA VAL A 11 0.97 3.78 -6.47
C VAL A 11 -0.17 2.85 -6.08
N LEU A 12 -0.32 1.74 -6.81
CA LEU A 12 -1.28 0.68 -6.49
C LEU A 12 -0.56 -0.46 -5.77
N ILE A 13 -0.95 -0.71 -4.53
CA ILE A 13 -0.42 -1.77 -3.67
C ILE A 13 -1.46 -2.90 -3.62
N VAL A 14 -1.05 -4.13 -3.92
CA VAL A 14 -1.95 -5.29 -4.00
C VAL A 14 -1.44 -6.40 -3.10
N GLY A 15 -2.16 -6.68 -2.02
CA GLY A 15 -1.86 -7.77 -1.09
C GLY A 15 -0.52 -7.63 -0.35
N ALA A 16 0.12 -6.45 -0.40
CA ALA A 16 1.39 -6.20 0.26
C ALA A 16 1.18 -5.39 1.55
N ASN A 17 1.92 -5.73 2.60
CA ASN A 17 1.89 -5.03 3.88
C ASN A 17 3.31 -4.75 4.37
N ASP A 18 4.03 -5.76 4.87
CA ASP A 18 5.34 -5.55 5.52
C ASP A 18 6.39 -4.90 4.60
N VAL A 19 6.41 -5.27 3.31
CA VAL A 19 7.39 -4.76 2.33
C VAL A 19 7.22 -3.28 1.96
N VAL A 20 6.10 -2.66 2.35
CA VAL A 20 5.81 -1.23 2.16
C VAL A 20 5.64 -0.50 3.50
N ASN A 21 5.89 -1.17 4.63
CA ASN A 21 5.57 -0.67 5.97
C ASN A 21 6.66 0.33 6.46
N PRO A 22 6.35 1.65 6.59
CA PRO A 22 7.33 2.64 7.01
C PRO A 22 7.90 2.40 8.43
N ALA A 23 7.21 1.62 9.27
CA ALA A 23 7.68 1.25 10.59
C ALA A 23 9.02 0.48 10.55
N ALA A 24 9.38 -0.15 9.43
CA ALA A 24 10.70 -0.75 9.24
C ALA A 24 11.86 0.24 9.44
N ASN A 25 11.63 1.55 9.22
CA ASN A 25 12.66 2.59 9.38
C ASN A 25 12.71 3.21 10.78
N THR A 26 11.68 3.02 11.61
CA THR A 26 11.50 3.81 12.85
C THR A 26 11.16 2.98 14.09
N ALA A 27 10.54 1.81 13.93
CA ALA A 27 10.07 0.99 15.05
C ALA A 27 11.17 0.04 15.54
N GLU A 28 12.15 0.59 16.27
CA GLU A 28 13.23 -0.18 16.90
C GLU A 28 12.71 -1.35 17.77
N GLY A 29 13.42 -2.47 17.74
CA GLY A 29 13.05 -3.67 18.51
C GLY A 29 11.91 -4.50 17.91
N THR A 30 11.32 -4.07 16.78
CA THR A 30 10.33 -4.88 16.05
C THR A 30 11.00 -5.81 15.02
N PRO A 31 10.37 -6.91 14.61
CA PRO A 31 10.93 -7.84 13.61
C PRO A 31 11.20 -7.23 12.23
N ILE A 32 10.59 -6.08 11.90
CA ILE A 32 10.75 -5.39 10.61
C ILE A 32 11.80 -4.28 10.65
N TYR A 33 12.32 -3.94 11.83
CA TYR A 33 13.27 -2.84 11.94
C TYR A 33 14.54 -3.11 11.12
N GLY A 34 14.92 -2.14 10.28
CA GLY A 34 16.06 -2.24 9.38
C GLY A 34 15.81 -3.07 8.11
N MET A 35 14.60 -3.62 7.91
CA MET A 35 14.24 -4.29 6.68
C MET A 35 14.18 -3.27 5.52
N PRO A 36 14.85 -3.53 4.38
CA PRO A 36 14.69 -2.72 3.19
C PRO A 36 13.23 -2.79 2.69
N ILE A 37 12.57 -1.64 2.60
CA ILE A 37 11.19 -1.52 2.10
C ILE A 37 11.12 -0.76 0.78
N LEU A 38 9.97 -0.89 0.11
CA LEU A 38 9.55 0.03 -0.93
C LEU A 38 8.95 1.29 -0.27
N ASP A 39 9.67 2.40 -0.34
CA ASP A 39 9.22 3.68 0.21
C ASP A 39 8.28 4.37 -0.80
N VAL A 40 6.98 4.16 -0.61
CA VAL A 40 5.91 4.65 -1.48
C VAL A 40 5.37 6.02 -1.07
N THR A 41 5.74 6.51 0.13
CA THR A 41 5.25 7.77 0.71
C THR A 41 5.51 9.02 -0.15
N PRO A 42 6.56 9.08 -0.99
CA PRO A 42 6.75 10.19 -1.92
C PRO A 42 5.67 10.34 -3.01
N ALA A 43 4.90 9.29 -3.31
CA ALA A 43 3.82 9.38 -4.30
C ALA A 43 2.66 10.25 -3.77
N PRO A 44 2.00 11.05 -4.63
CA PRO A 44 0.92 11.94 -4.20
C PRO A 44 -0.39 11.20 -3.95
N SER A 45 -0.57 9.99 -4.49
CA SER A 45 -1.75 9.16 -4.25
C SER A 45 -1.37 7.68 -4.18
N ILE A 46 -1.91 6.99 -3.19
CA ILE A 46 -1.61 5.59 -2.92
C ILE A 46 -2.93 4.86 -2.77
N ILE A 47 -3.07 3.73 -3.45
CA ILE A 47 -4.25 2.86 -3.36
C ILE A 47 -3.79 1.54 -2.78
N ILE A 48 -4.40 1.09 -1.69
CA ILE A 48 -4.07 -0.19 -1.07
C ILE A 48 -5.26 -1.13 -1.19
N CYS A 49 -5.03 -2.24 -1.88
CA CYS A 49 -5.99 -3.30 -2.13
C CYS A 49 -5.60 -4.53 -1.28
N ASN A 50 -6.09 -4.55 -0.05
CA ASN A 50 -5.84 -5.60 0.95
C ASN A 50 -7.16 -6.06 1.59
N LEU A 51 -7.16 -7.23 2.23
CA LEU A 51 -8.37 -7.77 2.86
C LEU A 51 -8.89 -6.89 4.01
N ASN A 52 -7.97 -6.37 4.81
CA ASN A 52 -8.22 -5.52 5.97
C ASN A 52 -6.95 -4.70 6.27
N THR A 53 -6.95 -4.00 7.41
CA THR A 53 -5.82 -3.20 7.91
C THR A 53 -5.01 -3.93 8.98
N ASP A 54 -5.21 -5.24 9.15
CA ASP A 54 -4.49 -6.01 10.17
C ASP A 54 -3.00 -6.10 9.82
N PRO A 55 -2.12 -6.31 10.82
CA PRO A 55 -0.71 -6.55 10.61
C PRO A 55 -0.42 -7.66 9.60
N GLY A 56 0.71 -7.52 8.90
CA GLY A 56 1.25 -8.55 8.04
C GLY A 56 1.93 -9.68 8.82
N TYR A 57 2.85 -10.37 8.14
CA TYR A 57 3.58 -11.50 8.72
C TYR A 57 4.38 -11.09 9.96
N ALA A 58 4.92 -9.88 9.96
CA ALA A 58 5.71 -9.37 11.07
C ALA A 58 4.91 -9.03 12.33
N GLY A 59 3.57 -8.97 12.26
CA GLY A 59 2.74 -8.61 13.41
C GLY A 59 2.86 -7.14 13.85
N VAL A 60 3.35 -6.25 12.97
CA VAL A 60 3.47 -4.81 13.23
C VAL A 60 2.43 -4.05 12.41
N ASN A 61 1.73 -3.12 13.05
CA ASN A 61 0.79 -2.22 12.36
C ASN A 61 1.52 -1.41 11.29
N ASN A 62 0.83 -1.11 10.19
CA ASN A 62 1.42 -0.35 9.09
C ASN A 62 0.90 1.10 9.11
N PRO A 63 1.74 2.09 9.47
CA PRO A 63 1.33 3.49 9.51
C PRO A 63 0.81 4.03 8.17
N LEU A 64 1.13 3.36 7.05
CA LEU A 64 0.65 3.75 5.73
C LEU A 64 -0.88 3.68 5.64
N PHE A 65 -1.56 2.81 6.41
CA PHE A 65 -3.03 2.73 6.37
C PHE A 65 -3.72 4.00 6.91
N ASP A 66 -3.00 4.82 7.68
CA ASP A 66 -3.51 6.06 8.29
C ASP A 66 -3.07 7.33 7.52
N ASP A 67 -2.31 7.18 6.42
CA ASP A 67 -1.84 8.32 5.61
C ASP A 67 -3.01 8.93 4.82
N GLU A 68 -3.13 10.27 4.83
CA GLU A 68 -4.20 11.00 4.14
C GLU A 68 -4.19 10.82 2.60
N LYS A 69 -3.04 10.46 2.03
CA LYS A 69 -2.88 10.18 0.59
C LYS A 69 -3.32 8.77 0.21
N VAL A 70 -3.72 7.95 1.19
CA VAL A 70 -4.05 6.53 0.99
C VAL A 70 -5.56 6.33 0.85
N MET A 71 -5.94 5.68 -0.24
CA MET A 71 -7.28 5.16 -0.46
C MET A 71 -7.28 3.66 -0.22
N LEU A 72 -8.13 3.19 0.69
CA LEU A 72 -8.25 1.78 1.05
C LEU A 72 -9.35 1.10 0.23
N LEU A 73 -8.98 0.13 -0.58
CA LEU A 73 -9.90 -0.79 -1.25
C LEU A 73 -9.90 -2.12 -0.50
N LEU A 74 -10.65 -2.17 0.60
CA LEU A 74 -10.68 -3.34 1.47
C LEU A 74 -11.53 -4.48 0.88
N GLY A 75 -11.01 -5.70 0.93
CA GLY A 75 -11.70 -6.92 0.48
C GLY A 75 -10.76 -7.89 -0.23
N ASP A 76 -11.33 -8.94 -0.84
CA ASP A 76 -10.55 -9.82 -1.70
C ASP A 76 -9.90 -9.04 -2.84
N ALA A 77 -8.58 -9.13 -2.96
CA ALA A 77 -7.82 -8.29 -3.88
C ALA A 77 -8.17 -8.53 -5.35
N ALA A 78 -8.48 -9.78 -5.73
CA ALA A 78 -8.86 -10.10 -7.10
C ALA A 78 -10.24 -9.53 -7.44
N VAL A 79 -11.19 -9.63 -6.50
CA VAL A 79 -12.52 -9.02 -6.64
C VAL A 79 -12.41 -7.50 -6.76
N LYS A 80 -11.69 -6.86 -5.84
CA LYS A 80 -11.55 -5.39 -5.80
C LYS A 80 -10.83 -4.82 -7.03
N ILE A 81 -9.81 -5.50 -7.52
CA ILE A 81 -9.16 -5.13 -8.79
C ILE A 81 -10.12 -5.32 -9.96
N GLY A 82 -10.90 -6.41 -9.97
CA GLY A 82 -11.92 -6.64 -11.00
C GLY A 82 -12.96 -5.51 -11.05
N GLU A 83 -13.46 -5.08 -9.89
CA GLU A 83 -14.37 -3.93 -9.76
C GLU A 83 -13.74 -2.64 -10.29
N LEU A 84 -12.47 -2.37 -9.95
CA LEU A 84 -11.73 -1.20 -10.43
C LEU A 84 -11.58 -1.20 -11.95
N VAL A 85 -11.21 -2.34 -12.53
CA VAL A 85 -11.08 -2.48 -13.99
C VAL A 85 -12.43 -2.28 -14.68
N ALA A 86 -13.51 -2.84 -14.14
CA ALA A 86 -14.85 -2.66 -14.69
C ALA A 86 -15.28 -1.18 -14.70
N ALA A 87 -15.04 -0.46 -13.60
CA ALA A 87 -15.37 0.96 -13.48
C ALA A 87 -14.61 1.83 -14.51
N LEU A 88 -13.34 1.53 -14.76
CA LEU A 88 -12.52 2.25 -15.75
C LEU A 88 -13.00 2.04 -17.20
N VAL A 89 -13.56 0.87 -17.50
CA VAL A 89 -14.07 0.56 -18.85
C VAL A 89 -15.42 1.25 -19.11
N THR A 90 -16.26 1.41 -18.09
CA THR A 90 -17.59 2.03 -18.23
C THR A 90 -17.56 3.54 -18.46
N ASP A 91 -16.48 4.24 -18.08
CA ASP A 91 -16.35 5.70 -18.27
C ASP A 91 -15.81 6.09 -19.67
N SER A 92 -15.71 5.12 -20.60
CA SER A 92 -15.17 5.33 -21.96
C SER A 92 -16.23 5.56 -23.05
N GLU A 93 -17.52 5.70 -22.69
CA GLU A 93 -18.63 6.02 -23.62
C GLU A 93 -19.10 7.48 -23.50
#